data_AF-A0A323U9B7-F1
#
_entry.id   AF-A0A323U9B7-F1
#
_cell.length_a   1.000
_cell.length_b   1.000
_cell.length_c   1.000
_cell.angle_alpha   90.00
_cell.angle_beta   90.00
_cell.angle_gamma   90.00
#
_symmetry.space_group_name_H-M   'P 1'
#
loop_
_entity.id
_entity.type
_entity.pdbx_description
1 polymer ?
#
loop_
_entity_poly.entity_id
_entity_poly.type
_entity_poly.pdbx_seq_one_letter_code
_entity_poly.pdbx_strand_id
1 'polypeptide(L)'
;MRVGLRWAFVYLGLLALLLAIGHWNQAQRLGLETLEQREQALKTQETRLLLQRYARMSPLELRKWAEENGYIPMSLGQWIKQGGKP
;
A
#
# COMPACT_ATOMS: atom_id res chain seq x y z
N MET A 1 10.77 8.96 63.03
CA MET A 1 9.95 9.62 61.98
C MET A 1 10.69 9.93 60.66
N ARG A 2 12.03 10.00 60.58
CA ARG A 2 12.73 10.32 59.30
C ARG A 2 12.83 9.17 58.28
N VAL A 3 12.76 7.92 58.71
CA VAL A 3 12.93 6.76 57.82
C VAL A 3 11.70 6.53 56.94
N GLY A 4 10.48 6.65 57.49
CA GLY A 4 9.24 6.50 56.72
C GLY A 4 9.11 7.54 55.60
N LEU A 5 9.56 8.78 55.84
CA LEU A 5 9.55 9.85 54.84
C LEU A 5 10.51 9.56 53.66
N ARG A 6 11.67 8.94 53.94
CA ARG A 6 12.65 8.55 52.91
C ARG A 6 12.09 7.48 52.00
N TRP A 7 11.44 6.46 52.57
CA TRP A 7 10.80 5.41 51.79
C TRP A 7 9.61 5.93 50.99
N ALA A 8 8.79 6.83 51.55
CA ALA A 8 7.70 7.47 50.81
C ALA A 8 8.21 8.19 49.55
N PHE A 9 9.34 8.91 49.65
CA PHE A 9 9.97 9.55 48.49
C PHE A 9 10.48 8.56 47.45
N VAL A 10 11.09 7.45 47.88
CA VAL A 10 11.54 6.38 46.98
C VAL A 10 10.35 5.77 46.23
N TYR A 11 9.27 5.46 46.94
CA TYR A 11 8.07 4.92 46.32
C TYR A 11 7.43 5.90 45.34
N LEU A 12 7.33 7.18 45.69
CA LEU A 12 6.83 8.22 44.79
C LEU A 12 7.71 8.39 43.56
N GLY A 13 9.04 8.35 43.73
CA GLY A 13 9.98 8.39 42.61
C GLY A 13 9.83 7.20 41.67
N LEU A 14 9.63 6.00 42.23
CA LEU A 14 9.45 4.77 41.46
C LEU A 14 8.10 4.77 40.70
N LEU A 15 7.04 5.30 41.32
CA LEU A 15 5.74 5.52 40.69
C LEU A 15 5.82 6.54 39.55
N ALA A 16 6.51 7.66 39.77
CA ALA A 16 6.73 8.68 38.74
C ALA A 16 7.54 8.14 37.56
N LEU A 17 8.55 7.31 37.83
CA LEU A 17 9.36 6.66 36.80
C LEU A 17 8.53 5.70 35.94
N LEU A 18 7.71 4.86 36.57
CA LEU A 18 6.79 3.96 35.86
C LEU A 18 5.80 4.73 34.98
N LEU A 19 5.27 5.85 35.49
CA LEU A 19 4.38 6.72 34.73
C LEU A 19 5.08 7.30 33.50
N ALA A 20 6.30 7.83 33.68
CA ALA A 20 7.09 8.42 32.60
C ALA A 20 7.40 7.39 31.50
N ILE A 21 7.79 6.17 31.89
CA ILE A 21 8.04 5.07 30.95
C ILE A 21 6.74 4.69 30.20
N GLY A 22 5.61 4.62 30.91
CA GLY A 22 4.30 4.35 30.31
C GLY A 22 3.92 5.40 29.26
N HIS A 23 4.06 6.68 29.61
CA HIS A 23 3.77 7.80 28.70
C HIS A 23 4.67 7.81 27.47
N TRP A 24 5.98 7.55 27.62
CA TRP A 24 6.90 7.44 26.49
C TRP A 24 6.58 6.27 25.58
N ASN A 25 6.23 5.12 26.14
CA ASN A 25 5.86 3.95 25.36
C ASN A 25 4.54 4.18 24.58
N GLN A 26 3.57 4.87 25.19
CA GLN A 26 2.32 5.23 24.52
C GLN A 26 2.54 6.22 23.38
N ALA A 27 3.42 7.20 23.55
CA ALA A 27 3.78 8.13 22.48
C ALA A 27 4.46 7.42 21.30
N GLN A 28 5.34 6.45 21.57
CA GLN A 28 5.99 5.65 20.53
C GLN A 28 4.97 4.79 19.76
N ARG A 29 4.01 4.18 20.46
CA ARG A 29 2.93 3.38 19.84
C ARG A 29 2.04 4.19 18.93
N LEU A 30 1.66 5.40 19.32
CA LEU A 30 0.86 6.30 18.46
C LEU A 30 1.62 6.67 17.18
N GLY A 31 2.93 6.88 17.26
CA GLY A 31 3.78 7.10 16.09
C GLY A 31 3.77 5.89 15.15
N LEU A 32 3.92 4.68 15.69
CA LEU A 32 3.92 3.44 14.91
C LEU A 32 2.56 3.17 14.25
N GLU A 33 1.45 3.36 14.96
CA GLU A 33 0.11 3.18 14.41
C GLU A 33 -0.16 4.14 13.25
N THR A 34 0.29 5.40 13.34
CA THR A 34 0.15 6.36 12.23
C THR A 34 1.00 5.99 11.02
N LEU A 35 2.17 5.39 11.23
CA LEU A 35 3.04 4.88 10.16
C LEU A 35 2.42 3.66 9.47
N GLU A 36 1.90 2.70 10.24
CA GLU A 36 1.22 1.52 9.71
C GLU A 36 -0.03 1.90 8.89
N GLN A 37 -0.83 2.85 9.38
CA GLN A 37 -2.01 3.34 8.64
C GLN A 37 -1.61 4.00 7.32
N ARG A 38 -0.51 4.76 7.29
CA ARG A 38 0.01 5.36 6.06
C ARG A 38 0.51 4.29 5.09
N GLU A 39 1.17 3.25 5.59
CA GLU A 39 1.65 2.15 4.76
C GLU A 39 0.47 1.38 4.12
N GLN A 40 -0.57 1.09 4.89
CA GLN A 40 -1.77 0.43 4.37
C GLN A 40 -2.51 1.30 3.34
N ALA A 41 -2.59 2.61 3.58
CA ALA A 41 -3.19 3.54 2.64
C ALA A 41 -2.41 3.57 1.30
N LEU A 42 -1.08 3.61 1.36
CA LEU A 42 -0.22 3.57 0.18
C LEU A 42 -0.34 2.25 -0.59
N LYS A 43 -0.33 1.10 0.11
CA LYS A 43 -0.53 -0.23 -0.51
C LYS A 43 -1.88 -0.33 -1.24
N THR A 44 -2.93 0.25 -0.66
CA THR A 44 -4.26 0.28 -1.27
C THR A 44 -4.27 1.14 -2.54
N GLN A 45 -3.60 2.30 -2.51
CA GLN A 45 -3.45 3.15 -3.69
C GLN A 45 -2.65 2.46 -4.80
N GLU A 46 -1.56 1.79 -4.45
CA GLU A 46 -0.73 1.05 -5.41
C GLU A 46 -1.55 -0.05 -6.09
N THR A 47 -2.27 -0.86 -5.30
CA THR A 47 -3.13 -1.92 -5.84
C THR A 47 -4.20 -1.35 -6.79
N ARG A 48 -4.81 -0.22 -6.43
CA ARG A 48 -5.80 0.45 -7.29
C ARG A 48 -5.17 0.93 -8.61
N LEU A 49 -3.99 1.53 -8.57
CA LEU A 49 -3.27 1.98 -9.75
C LEU A 49 -2.85 0.81 -10.64
N LEU A 50 -2.40 -0.29 -10.04
CA LEU A 50 -2.06 -1.53 -10.77
C LEU A 50 -3.29 -2.12 -11.47
N LEU A 51 -4.44 -2.16 -10.80
CA LEU A 51 -5.69 -2.61 -11.40
C LEU A 51 -6.14 -1.70 -12.55
N GLN A 52 -6.03 -0.38 -12.40
CA GLN A 52 -6.33 0.57 -13.48
C GLN A 52 -5.39 0.39 -14.67
N ARG A 53 -4.10 0.19 -14.40
CA ARG A 53 -3.09 -0.09 -15.43
C ARG A 53 -3.38 -1.40 -16.14
N TYR A 54 -3.75 -2.45 -15.41
CA TYR A 54 -4.13 -3.75 -15.98
C TYR A 54 -5.40 -3.66 -16.82
N ALA A 55 -6.41 -2.89 -16.38
CA ALA A 55 -7.61 -2.66 -17.16
C ALA A 55 -7.31 -1.96 -18.50
N ARG A 56 -6.45 -0.94 -18.48
CA ARG A 56 -5.99 -0.25 -19.71
C ARG A 56 -5.12 -1.12 -20.60
N MET A 57 -4.28 -1.97 -20.02
CA MET A 57 -3.46 -2.94 -20.74
C MET A 57 -4.15 -4.30 -20.92
N SER A 58 -5.48 -4.35 -20.77
CA SER A 58 -6.20 -5.57 -21.03
C SER A 58 -6.09 -5.93 -22.52
N PRO A 59 -5.97 -7.22 -22.88
CA PRO A 59 -5.84 -7.64 -24.28
C PRO A 59 -6.97 -7.13 -25.18
N LEU A 60 -8.17 -6.92 -24.62
CA LEU A 60 -9.33 -6.39 -25.31
C LEU A 60 -9.18 -4.90 -25.66
N GLU A 61 -8.72 -4.09 -24.71
CA GLU A 61 -8.46 -2.66 -24.93
C GLU A 61 -7.25 -2.44 -25.84
N LEU A 62 -6.20 -3.25 -25.68
CA LEU A 62 -5.06 -3.30 -26.60
C LEU A 62 -5.51 -3.64 -28.04
N ARG A 63 -6.45 -4.59 -28.19
CA ARG A 63 -7.00 -4.94 -29.51
C ARG A 63 -7.82 -3.80 -30.11
N LYS A 64 -8.68 -3.14 -29.33
CA LYS A 64 -9.44 -1.97 -29.80
C LYS A 64 -8.51 -0.84 -30.22
N TRP A 65 -7.52 -0.51 -29.39
CA TRP A 65 -6.51 0.49 -29.72
C TRP A 65 -5.76 0.12 -31.01
N ALA A 66 -5.36 -1.15 -31.17
CA ALA A 66 -4.70 -1.62 -32.38
C ALA A 66 -5.61 -1.45 -33.62
N GLU A 67 -6.88 -1.82 -33.52
CA GLU A 67 -7.88 -1.67 -34.59
C GLU A 67 -8.12 -0.19 -34.96
N GLU A 68 -8.25 0.70 -33.97
CA GLU A 68 -8.39 2.15 -34.16
C GLU A 68 -7.16 2.79 -34.82
N ASN A 69 -5.97 2.25 -34.57
CA ASN A 69 -4.71 2.72 -35.16
C ASN A 69 -4.35 1.99 -36.46
N GLY A 70 -5.25 1.16 -37.00
CA GLY A 70 -5.06 0.44 -38.27
C GLY A 70 -4.12 -0.77 -38.19
N TYR A 71 -3.72 -1.19 -37.00
CA TYR A 71 -2.96 -2.41 -36.76
C TYR A 71 -3.92 -3.61 -36.70
N ILE A 72 -4.15 -4.27 -37.83
CA ILE A 72 -4.89 -5.54 -37.88
C ILE A 72 -3.97 -6.63 -37.33
N PRO A 73 -4.29 -7.28 -36.19
CA PRO A 73 -3.48 -8.39 -35.71
C PRO A 73 -3.55 -9.53 -36.73
N MET A 74 -2.40 -9.99 -37.21
CA MET A 74 -2.26 -11.16 -38.10
C MET A 74 -3.00 -12.42 -37.61
N SER A 75 -3.35 -12.50 -36.31
CA SER A 75 -4.15 -13.60 -35.75
C SER A 75 -5.61 -13.62 -36.18
N LEU A 76 -6.13 -12.50 -36.72
CA LEU A 76 -7.41 -12.42 -37.45
C LEU A 76 -7.20 -12.44 -38.97
N GLY A 77 -6.05 -12.93 -39.42
CA GLY A 77 -5.81 -13.24 -40.83
C GLY A 77 -6.81 -14.27 -41.31
N GLN A 78 -7.99 -13.82 -41.75
CA GLN A 78 -8.60 -14.40 -42.92
C GLN A 78 -7.51 -14.35 -43.99
N TRP A 79 -6.91 -15.50 -44.26
CA TRP A 79 -6.17 -15.71 -45.49
C TRP A 79 -7.15 -15.40 -46.60
N ILE A 80 -7.09 -14.17 -47.13
CA ILE A 80 -7.79 -13.82 -48.35
C ILE A 80 -7.25 -14.83 -49.37
N LYS A 81 -8.08 -15.80 -49.75
CA LYS A 81 -7.83 -16.67 -50.90
C LYS A 81 -7.78 -15.76 -52.12
N GLN A 82 -6.64 -15.13 -52.39
CA GLN A 82 -6.31 -14.71 -53.75
C GLN A 82 -5.94 -15.98 -54.52
N GLY A 83 -6.98 -16.75 -54.85
CA GLY A 83 -6.95 -17.62 -56.00
C GLY A 83 -6.92 -16.74 -57.23
N GLY A 84 -5.73 -16.60 -57.81
CA GLY A 84 -5.49 -15.86 -59.04
C GLY A 84 -4.19 -16.35 -59.64
N LYS A 85 -4.23 -17.59 -60.14
CA LYS A 85 -3.15 -18.20 -60.93
C LYS A 85 -2.95 -17.35 -62.20
N PRO A 86 -1.71 -17.09 -62.66
CA PRO A 86 -1.49 -16.61 -64.03
C PRO A 86 -1.92 -17.66 -65.05
#